data_AF-A0A524D7Z3-F1
#
_entry.id   AF-A0A524D7Z3-F1
#
_cell.length_a   1.000
_cell.length_b   1.000
_cell.length_c   1.000
_cell.angle_alpha   90.00
_cell.angle_beta   90.00
_cell.angle_gamma   90.00
#
_symmetry.space_group_name_H-M   'P 1'
#
loop_
_entity.id
_entity.type
_entity.pdbx_description
1 polymer ?
#
loop_
_entity_poly.entity_id
_entity_poly.type
_entity_poly.pdbx_seq_one_letter_code
_entity_poly.pdbx_strand_id
1 'polypeptide(L)'
;MYSDLSEEEKSLYLDVLRESPYIPFSNYVSRGHVPDEIDVARPRSYVDREVFRLVRQTARDGYTRLLPILGSAGSGKTHCFHAFKDKEKENRKKLEESEELEDEDLYESGELEPVDWSIIYVPSPPGSVRVFLHIYTCIIEEIGSDLLDTV
;
A
#
# COMPACT_ATOMS: atom_id res chain seq x y z
N MET A 1 -29.25 -26.59 -22.48
CA MET A 1 -29.06 -25.99 -21.14
C MET A 1 -28.87 -24.48 -21.22
N TYR A 2 -27.90 -23.92 -21.96
CA TYR A 2 -27.80 -22.46 -22.18
C TYR A 2 -28.76 -21.90 -23.24
N SER A 3 -29.15 -22.76 -24.19
CA SER A 3 -30.08 -22.45 -25.27
C SER A 3 -31.55 -22.37 -24.84
N ASP A 4 -31.87 -22.83 -23.63
CA ASP A 4 -33.24 -22.96 -23.11
C ASP A 4 -33.64 -21.79 -22.19
N LEU A 5 -32.71 -20.87 -21.92
CA LEU A 5 -32.94 -19.69 -21.09
C LEU A 5 -33.60 -18.57 -21.90
N SER A 6 -34.56 -17.87 -21.29
CA SER A 6 -35.16 -16.68 -21.88
C SER A 6 -34.14 -15.54 -21.97
N GLU A 7 -34.38 -14.58 -22.87
CA GLU A 7 -33.47 -13.43 -23.04
C GLU A 7 -33.39 -12.54 -21.79
N GLU A 8 -34.47 -12.47 -21.01
CA GLU A 8 -34.51 -11.74 -19.72
C GLU A 8 -33.69 -12.45 -18.63
N GLU A 9 -33.69 -13.78 -18.60
CA GLU A 9 -32.84 -14.54 -17.67
C GLU A 9 -31.37 -14.39 -18.07
N LYS A 10 -31.07 -14.41 -19.37
CA LYS A 10 -29.71 -14.16 -19.86
C LYS A 10 -29.23 -12.76 -19.50
N SER A 11 -30.07 -11.73 -19.64
CA SER A 11 -29.71 -10.37 -19.23
C SER A 11 -29.50 -10.29 -17.72
N LEU A 12 -30.36 -10.91 -16.93
CA LEU A 12 -30.22 -10.96 -15.47
C LEU A 12 -28.90 -11.62 -15.04
N TYR A 13 -28.54 -12.76 -15.64
CA TYR A 13 -27.26 -13.41 -15.35
C TYR A 13 -26.06 -12.56 -15.78
N LEU A 14 -26.16 -11.84 -16.90
CA LEU A 14 -25.10 -10.93 -17.36
C LEU A 14 -24.95 -9.72 -16.45
N ASP A 15 -26.05 -9.18 -15.94
CA ASP A 15 -26.04 -8.06 -15.00
C ASP A 15 -25.45 -8.49 -13.65
N VAL A 16 -25.85 -9.66 -13.14
CA VAL A 16 -25.22 -10.26 -11.94
C VAL A 16 -23.72 -10.52 -12.13
N LEU A 17 -23.29 -10.96 -13.31
CA LEU A 17 -21.87 -11.14 -13.62
C LEU A 17 -21.10 -9.82 -13.75
N ARG A 18 -21.76 -8.71 -14.11
CA ARG A 18 -21.15 -7.37 -14.17
C ARG A 18 -21.10 -6.71 -12.79
N GLU A 19 -22.11 -6.92 -11.96
CA GLU A 19 -22.24 -6.29 -10.65
C GLU A 19 -21.58 -7.10 -9.51
N SER A 20 -21.36 -8.40 -9.69
CA SER A 20 -20.71 -9.24 -8.70
C SER A 20 -19.19 -9.01 -8.71
N PRO A 21 -18.56 -8.64 -7.57
CA PRO A 21 -17.10 -8.57 -7.46
C PRO A 21 -16.41 -9.95 -7.55
N TYR A 22 -17.19 -11.04 -7.62
CA TYR A 22 -16.71 -12.43 -7.60
C TYR A 22 -16.99 -13.14 -8.93
N ILE A 23 -16.25 -12.77 -9.98
CA ILE A 23 -16.27 -13.43 -11.29
C ILE A 23 -15.09 -14.44 -11.34
N PRO A 24 -15.20 -15.60 -12.01
CA PRO A 24 -14.05 -16.50 -12.24
C PRO A 24 -12.85 -15.83 -12.97
N PHE A 25 -13.07 -14.65 -13.56
CA PHE A 25 -12.08 -13.81 -14.23
C PHE A 25 -11.67 -12.59 -13.41
N SER A 26 -12.13 -12.47 -12.15
CA SER A 26 -11.67 -11.40 -11.27
C SER A 26 -10.17 -11.56 -11.02
N ASN A 27 -9.47 -10.42 -10.96
CA ASN A 27 -8.03 -10.42 -10.76
C ASN A 27 -7.73 -10.94 -9.35
N TYR A 28 -7.32 -12.20 -9.24
CA TYR A 28 -6.92 -12.82 -7.96
C TYR A 28 -5.53 -12.39 -7.49
N VAL A 29 -4.79 -11.65 -8.33
CA VAL A 29 -3.41 -11.24 -8.09
C VAL A 29 -3.29 -9.76 -8.37
N SER A 30 -2.98 -8.99 -7.33
CA SER A 30 -2.72 -7.57 -7.44
C SER A 30 -1.53 -7.31 -8.36
N ARG A 31 -1.69 -6.34 -9.25
CA ARG A 31 -0.62 -5.86 -10.14
C ARG A 31 -0.06 -4.56 -9.57
N GLY A 32 1.21 -4.27 -9.86
CA GLY A 32 1.85 -3.05 -9.35
C GLY A 32 1.08 -1.76 -9.70
N HIS A 33 0.40 -1.73 -10.85
CA HIS A 33 -0.32 -0.56 -11.35
C HIS A 33 -1.83 -0.55 -11.05
N VAL A 34 -2.40 -1.63 -10.49
CA VAL A 34 -3.85 -1.72 -10.24
C VAL A 34 -4.06 -2.13 -8.79
N PRO A 35 -4.67 -1.28 -7.94
CA PRO A 35 -5.00 -1.63 -6.57
C PRO A 35 -6.14 -2.65 -6.54
N ASP A 36 -6.18 -3.46 -5.48
CA ASP A 36 -7.30 -4.36 -5.24
C ASP A 36 -8.41 -3.59 -4.49
N GLU A 37 -9.68 -3.82 -4.84
CA GLU A 37 -10.82 -3.09 -4.25
C GLU A 37 -11.15 -3.53 -2.81
N ILE A 38 -10.69 -4.71 -2.38
CA ILE A 38 -11.02 -5.28 -1.07
C ILE A 38 -9.73 -5.67 -0.33
N ASP A 39 -9.37 -4.89 0.69
CA ASP A 39 -8.30 -5.26 1.63
C ASP A 39 -8.86 -6.05 2.82
N VAL A 40 -8.39 -7.29 2.99
CA VAL A 40 -8.65 -8.10 4.20
C VAL A 40 -7.46 -7.94 5.15
N ALA A 41 -7.60 -7.09 6.17
CA ALA A 41 -6.49 -6.75 7.07
C ALA A 41 -6.03 -7.89 8.00
N ARG A 42 -6.90 -8.86 8.35
CA ARG A 42 -6.64 -9.86 9.40
C ARG A 42 -5.40 -10.73 9.16
N PRO A 43 -5.17 -11.29 7.95
CA PRO A 43 -3.96 -12.05 7.65
C PRO A 43 -2.66 -11.23 7.73
N ARG A 44 -2.74 -9.91 7.53
CA ARG A 44 -1.59 -8.99 7.53
C ARG A 44 -1.31 -8.36 8.90
N SER A 45 -2.22 -8.49 9.86
CA SER A 45 -2.15 -7.84 11.18
C SER A 45 -0.80 -7.94 11.89
N TYR A 46 -0.13 -9.09 11.81
CA TYR A 46 1.21 -9.28 12.37
C TYR A 46 2.26 -8.41 11.65
N VAL A 47 2.28 -8.43 10.32
CA VAL A 47 3.23 -7.65 9.50
C VAL A 47 2.99 -6.15 9.73
N ASP A 48 1.73 -5.71 9.73
CA ASP A 48 1.37 -4.32 10.00
C ASP A 48 1.95 -3.85 11.34
N ARG A 49 1.73 -4.63 12.40
CA ARG A 49 2.23 -4.29 13.74
C ARG A 49 3.75 -4.14 13.77
N GLU A 50 4.48 -5.09 13.19
CA GLU A 50 5.95 -5.08 13.22
C GLU A 50 6.52 -3.96 12.35
N VAL A 51 5.95 -3.72 11.16
CA VAL A 51 6.37 -2.64 10.25
C VAL A 51 6.16 -1.28 10.91
N PHE A 52 4.98 -0.98 11.44
CA PHE A 52 4.72 0.31 12.08
C PHE A 52 5.50 0.51 13.37
N ARG A 53 5.80 -0.56 14.11
CA ARG A 53 6.73 -0.47 15.25
C ARG A 53 8.12 -0.02 14.79
N LEU A 54 8.63 -0.58 13.70
CA LEU A 54 9.95 -0.23 13.17
C LEU A 54 10.00 1.17 12.56
N VAL A 55 8.93 1.61 11.89
CA VAL A 55 8.80 3.00 11.42
C VAL A 55 8.91 3.98 12.58
N ARG A 56 8.15 3.76 13.66
CA ARG A 56 8.21 4.60 14.87
C ARG A 56 9.59 4.58 15.53
N GLN A 57 10.21 3.42 15.61
CA GLN A 57 11.56 3.30 16.16
C GLN A 57 12.59 4.05 15.29
N THR A 58 12.38 4.12 13.98
CA THR A 58 13.26 4.84 13.05
C THR A 58 13.12 6.34 13.22
N ALA A 59 11.89 6.84 13.38
CA ALA A 59 11.64 8.23 13.68
C ALA A 59 12.23 8.66 15.04
N ARG A 60 12.12 7.81 16.07
CA ARG A 60 12.67 8.10 17.40
C ARG A 60 14.20 8.12 17.44
N ASP A 61 14.83 7.14 16.79
CA ASP A 61 16.29 6.99 16.89
C ASP A 61 17.05 7.81 15.82
N GLY A 62 16.37 8.28 14.77
CA GLY A 62 16.97 9.04 13.66
C GLY A 62 17.90 8.25 12.75
N TYR A 63 17.99 6.92 12.91
CA TYR A 63 18.86 6.07 12.10
C TYR A 63 18.13 5.51 10.87
N THR A 64 18.77 5.61 9.70
CA THR A 64 18.28 5.02 8.45
C THR A 64 18.26 3.49 8.56
N ARG A 65 17.14 2.87 8.17
CA ARG A 65 16.96 1.41 8.15
C ARG A 65 16.37 0.96 6.82
N LEU A 66 16.86 -0.16 6.31
CA LEU A 66 16.26 -0.86 5.17
C LEU A 66 15.31 -1.94 5.72
N LEU A 67 14.02 -1.85 5.38
CA LEU A 67 12.97 -2.78 5.83
C LEU A 67 12.42 -3.61 4.66
N PRO A 68 13.14 -4.65 4.19
CA PRO A 68 12.67 -5.45 3.06
C PRO A 68 11.50 -6.36 3.46
N ILE A 69 10.40 -6.30 2.71
CA ILE A 69 9.29 -7.25 2.85
C ILE A 69 9.49 -8.40 1.86
N LEU A 70 9.81 -9.58 2.40
CA LEU A 70 10.07 -10.79 1.62
C LEU A 70 8.86 -11.73 1.65
N GLY A 71 8.62 -12.43 0.54
CA GLY A 71 7.54 -13.40 0.43
C GLY A 71 7.58 -14.14 -0.90
N SER A 72 7.04 -15.36 -0.94
CA SER A 72 6.95 -16.17 -2.15
C SER A 72 6.06 -15.52 -3.22
N ALA A 73 6.13 -16.01 -4.46
CA ALA A 73 5.17 -15.62 -5.48
C ALA A 73 3.73 -15.89 -4.99
N GLY A 74 2.81 -14.96 -5.23
CA GLY A 74 1.41 -15.07 -4.76
C GLY A 74 1.18 -14.81 -3.27
N SER A 75 2.20 -14.48 -2.48
CA SER A 75 2.05 -14.22 -1.03
C SER A 75 1.40 -12.87 -0.67
N GLY A 76 0.83 -12.14 -1.65
CA GLY A 76 0.19 -10.85 -1.41
C GLY A 76 1.15 -9.67 -1.18
N LYS A 77 2.40 -9.71 -1.67
CA LYS A 77 3.35 -8.57 -1.54
C LYS A 77 2.82 -7.29 -2.16
N THR A 78 2.28 -7.38 -3.38
CA THR A 78 1.73 -6.24 -4.11
C THR A 78 0.49 -5.69 -3.42
N HIS A 79 -0.39 -6.56 -2.93
CA HIS A 79 -1.53 -6.17 -2.09
C HIS A 79 -1.07 -5.45 -0.81
N CYS A 80 -0.05 -5.97 -0.12
CA CYS A 80 0.54 -5.37 1.07
C CYS A 80 1.08 -3.95 0.79
N PHE A 81 1.72 -3.75 -0.38
CA PHE A 81 2.17 -2.43 -0.81
C PHE A 81 0.99 -1.45 -0.94
N HIS A 82 -0.08 -1.82 -1.65
CA HIS A 82 -1.24 -0.93 -1.83
C HIS A 82 -1.91 -0.59 -0.51
N ALA A 83 -2.08 -1.57 0.38
CA ALA A 83 -2.64 -1.33 1.71
C ALA A 83 -1.78 -0.38 2.57
N PHE A 84 -0.45 -0.45 2.45
CA PHE A 84 0.42 0.53 3.08
C PHE A 84 0.35 1.89 2.38
N LYS A 85 0.21 1.94 1.06
CA LYS A 85 0.04 3.20 0.33
C LYS A 85 -1.22 3.96 0.74
N ASP A 86 -2.31 3.24 1.02
CA ASP A 86 -3.54 3.85 1.52
C ASP A 86 -3.36 4.38 2.94
N LYS A 87 -2.65 3.65 3.80
CA LYS A 87 -2.28 4.13 5.15
C LYS A 87 -1.33 5.32 5.12
N GLU A 88 -0.41 5.38 4.17
CA GLU A 88 0.46 6.55 3.98
C GLU A 88 -0.37 7.80 3.66
N LYS A 89 -1.34 7.69 2.73
CA LYS A 89 -2.25 8.79 2.37
C LYS A 89 -3.11 9.22 3.56
N GLU A 90 -3.63 8.27 4.32
CA GLU A 90 -4.40 8.57 5.54
C GLU A 90 -3.53 9.29 6.58
N ASN A 91 -2.29 8.82 6.77
CA ASN A 91 -1.33 9.41 7.70
C ASN A 91 -0.92 10.83 7.28
N ARG A 92 -0.72 11.07 5.98
CA ARG A 92 -0.39 12.40 5.47
C ARG A 92 -1.51 13.40 5.71
N LYS A 93 -2.77 13.01 5.50
CA LYS A 93 -3.93 13.85 5.84
C LYS A 93 -3.97 14.19 7.32
N LYS A 94 -3.69 13.21 8.20
CA LYS A 94 -3.62 13.45 9.65
C LYS A 94 -2.48 14.40 10.04
N LEU A 95 -1.34 14.31 9.35
CA LEU A 95 -0.23 15.24 9.54
C LEU A 95 -0.62 16.66 9.14
N GLU A 96 -1.21 16.84 7.95
CA GLU A 96 -1.71 18.13 7.48
C GLU A 96 -2.76 18.72 8.43
N GLU A 97 -3.72 17.91 8.89
CA GLU A 97 -4.73 18.31 9.88
C GLU A 97 -4.11 18.68 11.23
N SER A 98 -3.04 18.01 11.66
CA SER A 98 -2.32 18.32 12.90
C SER A 98 -1.45 19.58 12.80
N GLU A 99 -0.95 19.92 11.61
CA GLU A 99 -0.20 21.17 11.38
C GLU A 99 -1.14 22.39 11.33
N GLU A 100 -2.41 22.20 10.96
CA GLU A 100 -3.43 23.25 10.92
C GLU A 100 -4.07 23.55 12.29
N LEU A 101 -4.04 22.59 13.23
CA LEU A 101 -4.54 22.75 14.60
C LEU A 101 -3.39 23.22 15.51
N GLU A 102 -3.48 24.44 16.05
CA GLU A 102 -2.51 24.98 17.01
C GLU A 102 -2.32 24.02 18.22
N ASP A 103 -1.06 23.76 18.59
CA ASP A 103 -0.52 22.77 19.54
C ASP A 103 -1.19 22.61 20.94
N GLU A 104 -2.22 23.38 21.30
CA GLU A 104 -2.71 23.48 22.68
C GLU A 104 -3.65 22.33 23.13
N ASP A 105 -4.28 21.57 22.23
CA ASP A 105 -5.25 20.51 22.61
C ASP A 105 -4.71 19.07 22.48
N LEU A 106 -3.49 18.85 21.98
CA LEU A 106 -2.97 17.52 21.64
C LEU A 106 -2.50 16.67 22.85
N TYR A 107 -2.50 17.24 24.07
CA TYR A 107 -1.91 16.61 25.25
C TYR A 107 -2.79 15.57 25.97
N GLU A 108 -4.08 15.40 25.61
CA GLU A 108 -5.01 14.56 26.39
C GLU A 108 -5.40 13.21 25.77
N SER A 109 -5.07 12.94 24.51
CA SER A 109 -5.26 11.61 23.92
C SER A 109 -3.91 10.92 23.86
N GLY A 110 -3.76 9.76 24.50
CA GLY A 110 -2.56 8.90 24.38
C GLY A 110 -2.32 8.31 22.98
N GLU A 111 -2.80 8.99 21.94
CA GLU A 111 -2.58 8.70 20.54
C GLU A 111 -1.16 9.13 20.19
N LEU A 112 -0.39 8.16 19.69
CA LEU A 112 1.02 8.38 19.33
C LEU A 112 1.08 9.35 18.16
N GLU A 113 1.93 10.38 18.27
CA GLU A 113 2.18 11.36 17.21
C GLU A 113 2.34 10.69 15.84
N PRO A 114 1.66 11.21 14.81
CA PRO A 114 1.84 10.72 13.45
C PRO A 114 3.30 10.96 13.02
N VAL A 115 3.90 9.92 12.45
CA VAL A 115 5.28 9.97 11.96
C VAL A 115 5.21 10.11 10.45
N ASP A 116 6.02 10.98 9.85
CA ASP A 116 6.15 11.02 8.39
C ASP A 116 6.93 9.80 7.87
N TRP A 117 6.33 9.09 6.91
CA TRP A 117 6.94 7.92 6.26
C TRP A 117 6.33 7.72 4.88
N SER A 118 7.14 7.15 3.97
CA SER A 118 6.71 6.76 2.63
C SER A 118 7.07 5.33 2.32
N ILE A 119 6.22 4.67 1.51
CA ILE A 119 6.51 3.34 0.97
C ILE A 119 6.76 3.40 -0.54
N ILE A 120 7.80 2.68 -0.97
CA ILE A 120 8.25 2.61 -2.35
C ILE A 120 8.10 1.18 -2.86
N TYR A 121 7.46 1.02 -4.01
CA TYR A 121 7.39 -0.27 -4.69
C TYR A 121 8.60 -0.44 -5.61
N VAL A 122 9.45 -1.43 -5.32
CA VAL A 122 10.59 -1.78 -6.16
C VAL A 122 10.26 -3.05 -6.96
N PRO A 123 10.03 -2.95 -8.28
CA PRO A 123 9.80 -4.12 -9.11
C PRO A 123 11.09 -4.94 -9.29
N SER A 124 10.97 -6.09 -9.95
CA SER A 124 12.13 -6.91 -10.27
C SER A 124 13.11 -6.14 -11.18
N PRO A 125 14.38 -5.96 -10.78
CA PRO A 125 15.34 -5.21 -11.58
C PRO A 125 15.65 -5.95 -12.89
N PRO A 126 15.92 -5.21 -13.99
CA PRO A 126 16.22 -5.80 -15.30
C PRO A 126 17.54 -6.60 -15.34
N GLY A 127 18.43 -6.43 -14.35
CA GLY A 127 19.64 -7.22 -14.18
C GLY A 127 20.25 -7.06 -12.79
N SER A 128 20.90 -8.11 -12.28
CA SER A 128 21.44 -8.16 -10.90
C SER A 128 22.50 -7.10 -10.61
N VAL A 129 23.27 -6.68 -11.63
CA VAL A 129 24.29 -5.63 -11.50
C VAL A 129 23.67 -4.24 -11.29
N ARG A 130 22.40 -4.05 -11.69
CA ARG A 130 21.70 -2.76 -11.65
C ARG A 130 20.76 -2.62 -10.46
N VAL A 131 20.81 -3.53 -9.48
CA VAL A 131 19.89 -3.54 -8.32
C VAL A 131 19.92 -2.22 -7.56
N PHE A 132 21.11 -1.73 -7.20
CA PHE A 132 21.23 -0.48 -6.46
C PHE A 132 20.73 0.72 -7.27
N LEU A 133 21.18 0.85 -8.53
CA LEU A 133 20.72 1.92 -9.42
C LEU A 133 19.20 1.89 -9.57
N HIS A 134 18.60 0.71 -9.74
CA HIS A 134 17.17 0.54 -9.86
C HIS A 134 16.43 0.98 -8.59
N ILE A 135 16.91 0.59 -7.41
CA ILE A 135 16.35 1.03 -6.12
C ILE A 135 16.41 2.55 -6.00
N TYR A 136 17.55 3.17 -6.32
CA TYR A 136 17.69 4.63 -6.31
C TYR A 136 16.72 5.31 -7.26
N THR A 137 16.56 4.79 -8.48
CA THR A 137 15.58 5.32 -9.43
C THR A 137 14.17 5.26 -8.87
N CYS A 138 13.76 4.12 -8.29
CA CYS A 138 12.43 3.99 -7.68
C CYS A 138 12.23 4.94 -6.48
N ILE A 139 13.26 5.17 -5.67
CA ILE A 139 13.20 6.15 -4.56
C ILE A 139 12.96 7.56 -5.12
N ILE A 140 13.75 7.98 -6.11
CA ILE A 140 13.68 9.33 -6.69
C ILE A 140 12.35 9.55 -7.42
N GLU A 141 11.84 8.55 -8.13
CA GLU A 141 10.56 8.64 -8.82
C GLU A 141 9.38 8.81 -7.84
N GLU A 142 9.48 8.25 -6.63
CA GLU A 142 8.40 8.28 -5.64
C GLU A 142 8.47 9.50 -4.71
N ILE A 143 9.66 9.83 -4.20
CA ILE A 143 9.86 10.89 -3.19
C ILE A 143 10.22 12.23 -3.86
N GLY A 144 10.76 12.21 -5.07
CA GLY A 144 11.28 13.38 -5.77
C GLY A 144 12.78 13.55 -5.65
N SER A 145 13.34 14.48 -6.44
CA SER A 145 14.77 14.80 -6.45
C SER A 145 15.24 15.57 -5.21
N ASP A 146 14.32 16.21 -4.50
CA ASP A 146 14.59 17.10 -3.37
C ASP A 146 15.30 16.37 -2.21
N LEU A 147 15.20 15.04 -2.17
CA LEU A 147 15.95 14.17 -1.25
C LEU A 147 17.48 14.29 -1.44
N LEU A 148 17.94 14.73 -2.61
CA LEU A 148 19.36 14.97 -2.89
C LEU A 148 19.82 16.39 -2.52
N ASP A 149 18.88 17.31 -2.25
CA ASP A 149 19.19 18.71 -1.93
C ASP A 149 19.68 18.86 -0.47
N THR A 150 19.60 17.81 0.34
CA THR A 150 20.04 17.80 1.75
C THR A 150 21.55 17.64 1.95
N VAL A 151 22.37 17.98 0.93
CA VAL A 151 23.85 17.91 0.99
C VAL A 151 24.46 19.28 1.22
#